data_AF-T1ASG4-F1
#
_entry.id   AF-T1ASG4-F1
#
_cell.length_a   1.000
_cell.length_b   1.000
_cell.length_c   1.000
_cell.angle_alpha   90.00
_cell.angle_beta   90.00
_cell.angle_gamma   90.00
#
_symmetry.space_group_name_H-M   'P 1'
#
loop_
_entity.id
_entity.type
_entity.pdbx_description
1 polymer ?
#
loop_
_entity_poly.entity_id
_entity_poly.type
_entity_poly.pdbx_seq_one_letter_code
_entity_poly.pdbx_strand_id
1 'polypeptide(L)'
;YLEDHSADPYRAVAEADQEDRDLDSLRNAMTQLDARAQDIIRRRWLDDASKVTLQDLADEYGVSAERIRQIEASALKKMRASFAA
;
A
#
# COMPACT_ATOMS: atom_id res chain seq x y z
N TYR A 1 -1.88 1.91 46.84
CA TYR A 1 -1.19 2.76 45.85
C TYR A 1 -1.98 2.59 44.56
N LEU A 2 -2.54 3.67 44.02
CA LEU A 2 -3.28 3.66 42.74
C LEU A 2 -2.27 4.03 41.66
N GLU A 3 -1.91 3.08 40.80
CA GLU A 3 -1.15 3.38 39.58
C GLU A 3 -2.04 4.18 38.65
N ASP A 4 -1.62 5.40 38.36
CA ASP A 4 -2.24 6.28 37.39
C ASP A 4 -1.99 5.70 36.00
N HIS A 5 -3.06 5.25 35.34
CA HIS A 5 -3.06 4.85 33.93
C HIS A 5 -3.13 6.07 32.99
N SER A 6 -2.51 7.19 33.37
CA SER A 6 -2.30 8.31 32.47
C SER A 6 -1.50 7.80 31.28
N ALA A 7 -2.12 7.79 30.10
CA ALA A 7 -1.52 7.40 28.83
C ALA A 7 -0.06 7.88 28.78
N ASP A 8 0.86 6.93 28.85
CA ASP A 8 2.29 7.21 28.95
C ASP A 8 2.71 8.00 27.69
N PRO A 9 3.16 9.26 27.82
CA PRO A 9 3.58 10.07 26.68
C PRO A 9 4.71 9.41 25.89
N TYR A 10 5.52 8.54 26.49
CA TYR A 10 6.51 7.74 25.75
C TYR A 10 5.85 6.76 24.79
N ARG A 11 4.68 6.22 25.14
CA ARG A 11 3.93 5.28 24.31
C ARG A 11 3.29 6.01 23.12
N ALA A 12 2.71 7.18 23.35
CA ALA A 12 2.16 8.01 22.28
C ALA A 12 3.23 8.50 21.28
N VAL A 13 4.41 8.88 21.77
CA VAL A 13 5.55 9.26 20.90
C VAL A 13 6.06 8.05 20.11
N ALA A 14 6.18 6.87 20.73
CA ALA A 14 6.62 5.66 20.04
C ALA A 14 5.60 5.19 18.97
N GLU A 15 4.30 5.35 19.21
CA GLU A 15 3.25 5.05 18.24
C GLU A 15 3.29 6.02 17.05
N ALA A 16 3.45 7.32 17.30
CA ALA A 16 3.59 8.32 16.23
C ALA A 16 4.84 8.08 15.36
N ASP A 17 5.98 7.80 15.99
CA ASP A 17 7.22 7.45 15.28
C ASP A 17 7.07 6.18 14.42
N GLN A 18 6.25 5.24 14.87
CA GLN A 18 5.97 4.00 14.14
C GLN A 18 5.07 4.27 12.93
N GLU A 19 4.00 5.06 13.10
CA GLU A 19 3.10 5.46 12.01
C GLU A 19 3.85 6.22 10.90
N ASP A 20 4.73 7.15 11.28
CA ASP A 20 5.53 7.91 10.32
C ASP A 20 6.48 7.00 9.52
N ARG A 21 7.12 6.02 10.18
CA ARG A 21 7.96 5.03 9.50
C ARG A 21 7.17 4.15 8.56
N ASP A 22 5.99 3.70 8.96
CA ASP A 22 5.13 2.86 8.13
C ASP A 22 4.64 3.62 6.89
N LEU A 23 4.29 4.91 7.04
CA LEU A 23 3.93 5.78 5.92
C LEU A 23 5.09 6.03 4.96
N ASP A 24 6.30 6.27 5.48
CA ASP A 24 7.47 6.47 4.65
C ASP A 24 7.91 5.18 3.94
N SER A 25 7.82 4.03 4.60
CA SER A 25 8.02 2.72 3.97
C SER A 25 7.00 2.47 2.86
N LEU A 26 5.71 2.77 3.07
CA LEU A 26 4.68 2.68 2.04
C LEU A 26 5.01 3.59 0.84
N ARG A 27 5.38 4.86 1.10
CA ARG A 27 5.74 5.82 0.05
C ARG A 27 6.94 5.33 -0.76
N ASN A 28 7.98 4.85 -0.09
CA ASN A 28 9.17 4.27 -0.72
C ASN A 28 8.87 2.98 -1.49
N ALA A 29 7.92 2.17 -1.03
CA ALA A 29 7.48 1.00 -1.77
C ALA A 29 6.78 1.39 -3.07
N MET A 30 5.88 2.39 -2.98
CA MET A 30 5.16 2.91 -4.12
C MET A 30 6.11 3.48 -5.18
N THR A 31 7.15 4.23 -4.79
CA THR A 31 8.14 4.78 -5.75
C THR A 31 8.96 3.70 -6.46
N GLN A 32 9.11 2.52 -5.88
CA GLN A 32 9.78 1.36 -6.50
C GLN A 32 8.88 0.53 -7.44
N LEU A 33 7.58 0.85 -7.47
CA LEU A 33 6.65 0.29 -8.44
C LEU A 33 6.74 1.06 -9.75
N ASP A 34 6.68 0.35 -10.87
CA ASP A 34 6.55 0.96 -12.18
C ASP A 34 5.26 1.79 -12.26
N ALA A 35 5.24 2.84 -13.09
CA ALA A 35 4.10 3.75 -13.22
C ALA A 35 2.78 3.01 -13.49
N ARG A 36 2.82 1.95 -14.30
CA ARG A 36 1.66 1.10 -14.61
C ARG A 36 1.18 0.31 -13.39
N ALA A 37 2.10 -0.18 -12.55
CA ALA A 37 1.78 -0.91 -11.33
C ALA A 37 1.17 0.00 -10.26
N GLN A 38 1.71 1.22 -10.10
CA GLN A 38 1.10 2.23 -9.20
C GLN A 38 -0.34 2.54 -9.63
N ASP A 39 -0.58 2.74 -10.92
CA ASP A 39 -1.92 3.05 -11.43
C ASP A 39 -2.92 1.91 -11.17
N ILE A 40 -2.54 0.66 -11.50
CA ILE A 40 -3.36 -0.53 -11.24
C ILE A 40 -3.71 -0.64 -9.75
N ILE A 41 -2.75 -0.44 -8.85
CA ILE A 41 -2.98 -0.52 -7.40
C ILE A 41 -3.88 0.62 -6.94
N ARG A 42 -3.64 1.86 -7.38
CA ARG A 42 -4.48 3.02 -7.03
C ARG A 42 -5.93 2.78 -7.43
N ARG A 43 -6.17 2.46 -8.70
CA ARG A 43 -7.53 2.28 -9.22
C ARG A 43 -8.28 1.09 -8.62
N ARG A 44 -7.57 0.04 -8.20
CA ARG A 44 -8.21 -1.16 -7.65
C ARG A 44 -8.36 -1.19 -6.13
N TRP A 45 -7.49 -0.49 -5.41
CA TRP A 45 -7.44 -0.57 -3.94
C TRP A 45 -7.72 0.77 -3.24
N LEU A 46 -7.46 1.90 -3.90
CA LEU A 46 -7.61 3.24 -3.33
C LEU A 46 -8.82 4.01 -3.88
N ASP A 47 -9.36 3.58 -5.02
CA ASP A 47 -10.52 4.21 -5.65
C ASP A 47 -11.80 3.46 -5.24
N ASP A 48 -12.49 3.96 -4.22
CA ASP A 48 -13.71 3.34 -3.67
C ASP A 48 -14.94 3.48 -4.60
N ALA A 49 -14.93 4.46 -5.51
CA ALA A 49 -16.08 4.82 -6.34
C ALA A 49 -16.23 3.97 -7.61
N SER A 50 -15.16 3.34 -8.09
CA SER A 50 -15.20 2.44 -9.24
C SER A 50 -14.17 1.34 -9.08
N LYS A 51 -14.66 0.16 -8.66
CA LYS A 51 -13.87 -1.07 -8.70
C LYS A 51 -13.63 -1.47 -10.15
N VAL A 52 -12.62 -0.85 -10.75
CA VAL A 52 -12.11 -1.20 -12.06
C VAL A 52 -11.74 -2.69 -12.06
N THR A 53 -12.26 -3.45 -13.02
CA THR A 53 -11.96 -4.88 -13.09
C THR A 53 -10.61 -5.13 -13.75
N LEU A 54 -10.07 -6.35 -13.58
CA LEU A 54 -8.87 -6.77 -14.30
C LEU A 54 -9.05 -6.69 -15.82
N GLN A 55 -10.26 -6.95 -16.31
CA GLN A 55 -10.58 -6.92 -17.73
C GLN A 55 -10.60 -5.49 -18.27
N ASP A 56 -11.20 -4.55 -17.53
CA ASP A 56 -11.21 -3.13 -17.94
C ASP A 56 -9.78 -2.58 -18.08
N LEU A 57 -8.91 -2.89 -17.12
CA LEU A 57 -7.48 -2.52 -17.19
C LEU A 57 -6.79 -3.23 -18.34
N ALA A 58 -7.10 -4.50 -18.58
CA ALA A 58 -6.50 -5.27 -19.66
C ALA A 58 -6.82 -4.63 -21.02
N ASP A 59 -8.08 -4.25 -21.22
CA ASP A 59 -8.57 -3.63 -22.44
C ASP A 59 -7.97 -2.22 -22.63
N GLU A 60 -7.92 -1.39 -21.56
CA GLU A 60 -7.30 -0.06 -21.60
C GLU A 60 -5.79 -0.11 -21.90
N TYR A 61 -5.11 -1.10 -21.35
CA TYR A 61 -3.67 -1.27 -21.50
C TYR A 61 -3.26 -2.12 -22.70
N GLY A 62 -4.21 -2.70 -23.43
CA GLY A 62 -3.96 -3.59 -24.57
C GLY A 62 -3.17 -4.84 -24.20
N VAL A 63 -3.38 -5.36 -22.98
CA VAL A 63 -2.72 -6.57 -22.47
C VAL A 63 -3.77 -7.58 -21.99
N SER A 64 -3.36 -8.78 -21.59
CA SER A 64 -4.30 -9.75 -21.01
C SER A 64 -4.62 -9.43 -19.55
N ALA A 65 -5.81 -9.82 -19.09
CA ALA A 65 -6.20 -9.72 -17.68
C ALA A 65 -5.23 -10.45 -16.73
N GLU A 66 -4.68 -11.58 -17.17
CA GLU A 66 -3.65 -12.31 -16.43
C GLU A 66 -2.36 -11.48 -16.31
N ARG A 67 -1.99 -10.70 -17.34
CA ARG A 67 -0.83 -9.80 -17.25
C ARG A 67 -1.05 -8.70 -16.21
N ILE A 68 -2.25 -8.11 -16.15
CA ILE A 68 -2.61 -7.13 -15.11
C ILE A 68 -2.53 -7.78 -13.72
N ARG A 69 -3.06 -9.00 -13.56
CA ARG A 69 -2.99 -9.75 -12.31
C ARG A 69 -1.54 -10.00 -11.87
N GLN A 70 -0.66 -10.37 -12.79
CA GLN A 70 0.77 -10.56 -12.50
C GLN A 70 1.43 -9.26 -12.02
N ILE A 71 1.15 -8.14 -12.68
CA ILE A 71 1.67 -6.82 -12.28
C ILE A 71 1.18 -6.45 -10.88
N GLU A 72 -0.12 -6.63 -10.60
CA GLU A 72 -0.68 -6.41 -9.27
C GLU A 72 0.00 -7.28 -8.21
N ALA A 73 0.14 -8.59 -8.46
CA ALA A 73 0.75 -9.51 -7.51
C ALA A 73 2.23 -9.14 -7.22
N SER A 74 2.99 -8.77 -8.25
CA SER A 74 4.36 -8.28 -8.09
C SER A 74 4.41 -6.97 -7.30
N ALA A 75 3.48 -6.06 -7.54
CA ALA A 75 3.40 -4.79 -6.83
C ALA A 75 3.10 -4.99 -5.34
N LEU A 76 2.07 -5.78 -5.02
CA LEU A 76 1.71 -6.13 -3.64
C LEU A 76 2.85 -6.86 -2.92
N LYS A 77 3.59 -7.72 -3.63
CA LYS A 77 4.77 -8.39 -3.06
C LYS A 77 5.87 -7.40 -2.69
N LYS A 78 6.16 -6.43 -3.56
CA LYS A 78 7.14 -5.36 -3.27
C LYS A 78 6.70 -4.49 -2.09
N MET A 79 5.41 -4.11 -2.05
CA MET A 79 4.84 -3.35 -0.93
C MET A 79 4.93 -4.11 0.39
N ARG A 80 4.61 -5.41 0.42
CA ARG A 80 4.75 -6.21 1.63
C ARG A 80 6.21 -6.35 2.09
N ALA A 81 7.15 -6.41 1.15
CA ALA A 81 8.56 -6.52 1.48
C ALA A 81 9.11 -5.25 2.16
N SER A 82 8.60 -4.06 1.85
CA SER A 82 9.03 -2.81 2.50
C SER A 82 8.51 -2.62 3.92
N PHE A 83 7.43 -3.31 4.30
CA PHE A 83 6.93 -3.31 5.69
C PHE A 83 7.62 -4.35 6.57
N ALA A 84 8.26 -5.35 5.98
CA ALA A 84 8.97 -6.41 6.69
C ALA A 84 10.48 -6.14 6.81
N ALA A 85 10.96 -5.02 6.25
CA ALA A 85 12.35 -4.59 6.24
C ALA A 85 12.59 -3.51 7.29
#